data_AF-A0A432F5G9-F1
#
_entry.id   AF-A0A432F5G9-F1
#
_cell.length_a   1.000
_cell.length_b   1.000
_cell.length_c   1.000
_cell.angle_alpha   90.00
_cell.angle_beta   90.00
_cell.angle_gamma   90.00
#
_symmetry.space_group_name_H-M   'P 1'
#
loop_
_entity.id
_entity.type
_entity.pdbx_description
1 polymer ?
#
loop_
_entity_poly.entity_id
_entity_poly.type
_entity_poly.pdbx_seq_one_letter_code
_entity_poly.pdbx_strand_id
1 'polypeptide(L)' 'MRSNKLNYVCFVSDQHRADHLSCYGNPVVQTPNIDRLAQSGTRFEQFYVANRFCMSNRASLCTGRA' A
#
# COMPACT_ATOMS: atom_id res chain seq x y z
N MET A 1 28.24 -6.37 18.76
CA MET A 1 26.76 -6.48 18.80
C MET A 1 26.17 -5.68 17.64
N ARG A 2 25.56 -6.33 16.63
CA ARG A 2 24.75 -5.59 15.65
C ARG A 2 23.49 -5.13 16.36
N SER A 3 23.30 -3.83 16.51
CA SER A 3 22.01 -3.27 16.93
C SER A 3 20.93 -3.84 16.02
N ASN A 4 19.90 -4.45 16.60
CA ASN A 4 18.77 -5.05 15.87
C ASN A 4 17.88 -3.95 15.28
N LYS A 5 18.43 -3.21 14.31
CA LYS A 5 17.76 -2.05 13.70
C LYS A 5 16.85 -2.55 12.60
N LEU A 6 15.54 -2.39 12.80
CA LEU A 6 14.55 -2.69 11.76
C LEU A 6 14.69 -1.72 10.59
N ASN A 7 14.48 -2.24 9.39
CA ASN A 7 14.37 -1.47 8.17
C ASN A 7 12.89 -1.30 7.82
N TYR A 8 12.52 -0.12 7.34
CA TYR A 8 11.17 0.19 6.88
C TYR A 8 11.21 0.45 5.38
N VAL A 9 10.38 -0.26 4.63
CA VAL A 9 10.26 -0.09 3.17
C VAL A 9 8.82 0.29 2.87
N CYS A 10 8.63 1.46 2.24
CA CYS A 10 7.32 1.96 1.84
C CYS A 10 7.17 1.81 0.31
N PHE A 11 6.23 0.95 -0.11
CA PHE A 11 5.87 0.79 -1.52
C PHE A 11 4.64 1.62 -1.84
N VAL A 12 4.68 2.37 -2.95
CA VAL A 12 3.54 3.14 -3.46
C VAL A 12 3.40 2.90 -4.95
N SER A 13 2.29 2.28 -5.36
CA SER A 13 1.91 2.17 -6.78
C SER A 13 1.07 3.39 -7.20
N ASP A 14 1.36 3.97 -8.37
CA ASP A 14 0.61 5.11 -8.88
C ASP A 14 -0.70 4.67 -9.57
N GLN A 15 -1.77 5.45 -9.38
CA GLN A 15 -3.10 5.23 -9.97
C GLN A 15 -3.71 3.83 -9.79
N HIS A 16 -3.22 3.05 -8.83
CA HIS A 16 -3.65 1.67 -8.63
C HIS A 16 -4.97 1.61 -7.86
N ARG A 17 -6.01 1.07 -8.48
CA ARG A 17 -7.29 0.82 -7.82
C ARG A 17 -7.18 -0.38 -6.88
N ALA A 18 -7.86 -0.30 -5.72
CA ALA A 18 -7.89 -1.40 -4.76
C ALA A 18 -8.48 -2.69 -5.37
N ASP A 19 -9.51 -2.57 -6.21
CA ASP A 19 -10.18 -3.70 -6.86
C ASP A 19 -9.38 -4.34 -8.02
N HIS A 20 -8.17 -3.86 -8.29
CA HIS A 20 -7.24 -4.46 -9.27
C HIS A 20 -6.23 -5.43 -8.65
N LEU A 21 -6.44 -5.80 -7.39
CA LEU A 21 -5.64 -6.78 -6.66
C LEU A 21 -6.46 -8.05 -6.40
N SER A 22 -5.87 -9.23 -6.59
CA SER A 22 -6.55 -10.50 -6.30
C SER A 22 -6.90 -10.63 -4.81
N CYS A 23 -6.06 -10.13 -3.90
CA CYS A 23 -6.36 -10.10 -2.46
C CYS A 23 -7.51 -9.15 -2.06
N TYR A 24 -8.02 -8.32 -2.98
CA TYR A 24 -9.25 -7.53 -2.83
C TYR A 24 -10.41 -8.06 -3.68
N GLY A 25 -10.28 -9.28 -4.23
CA GLY A 25 -11.36 -9.98 -4.91
C GLY A 25 -11.38 -9.84 -6.44
N ASN A 26 -10.31 -9.35 -7.07
CA ASN A 26 -10.25 -9.33 -8.54
C ASN A 26 -10.26 -10.76 -9.11
N PRO A 27 -11.17 -11.12 -10.02
CA PRO A 27 -11.29 -12.49 -10.52
C PRO A 27 -10.31 -12.84 -11.65
N VAL A 28 -9.62 -11.86 -12.23
CA VAL A 28 -8.76 -12.05 -13.43
C VAL A 28 -7.30 -11.72 -13.13
N VAL A 29 -7.05 -10.59 -12.48
CA VAL A 29 -5.70 -10.10 -12.19
C VAL A 29 -5.09 -10.93 -11.07
N GLN A 30 -3.91 -11.50 -11.32
CA GLN A 30 -3.17 -12.29 -10.33
C GLN A 30 -2.01 -11.46 -9.77
N THR A 31 -2.03 -11.19 -8.47
CA THR A 31 -0.97 -10.44 -7.76
C THR A 31 -0.30 -11.25 -6.65
N PRO A 32 0.31 -12.42 -6.96
CA PRO A 32 0.75 -13.38 -5.95
C PRO A 32 1.75 -12.83 -4.93
N ASN A 33 2.57 -11.85 -5.31
CA ASN A 33 3.51 -11.20 -4.40
C ASN A 33 2.83 -10.24 -3.42
N ILE A 34 1.82 -9.50 -3.87
CA ILE A 34 1.04 -8.59 -3.01
C ILE A 34 0.12 -9.41 -2.12
N ASP A 35 -0.47 -10.48 -2.65
CA ASP A 35 -1.32 -11.40 -1.90
C ASP A 35 -0.56 -12.06 -0.75
N ARG A 36 0.70 -12.47 -0.99
CA ARG A 36 1.56 -13.00 0.07
C ARG A 36 1.80 -11.98 1.18
N LEU A 37 2.05 -10.72 0.84
CA LEU A 37 2.21 -9.64 1.82
C LEU A 37 0.91 -9.39 2.61
N ALA A 38 -0.23 -9.44 1.94
CA ALA A 38 -1.53 -9.29 2.57
C ALA A 38 -1.86 -10.44 3.54
N GLN A 39 -1.46 -11.67 3.22
CA GLN A 39 -1.66 -12.86 4.06
C GLN A 39 -0.72 -12.91 5.26
N SER A 40 0.52 -12.45 5.12
CA SER A 40 1.52 -12.45 6.20
C SER A 40 1.47 -11.21 7.08
N GLY A 41 0.57 -10.27 6.80
CA GLY A 41 0.52 -8.95 7.43
C GLY A 41 -0.91 -8.50 7.69
N THR A 42 -1.13 -7.19 7.64
CA THR A 42 -2.46 -6.60 7.80
C THR A 42 -2.90 -5.95 6.50
N ARG A 43 -4.08 -6.34 6.01
CA ARG A 43 -4.73 -5.76 4.83
C ARG A 43 -5.88 -4.87 5.32
N PHE A 44 -5.87 -3.59 4.93
CA PHE A 44 -6.91 -2.63 5.28
C PHE A 44 -8.01 -2.62 4.21
N GLU A 45 -9.25 -2.93 4.58
CA GLU A 45 -10.37 -2.91 3.63
C GLU A 45 -10.84 -1.48 3.30
N GLN A 46 -10.53 -0.53 4.20
CA GLN A 46 -10.92 0.87 4.10
C GLN A 46 -9.70 1.78 4.29
N PHE A 47 -8.86 1.90 3.25
CA PHE A 47 -7.71 2.81 3.21
C PHE A 47 -7.97 3.95 2.22
N TYR A 48 -8.11 5.18 2.72
CA TYR A 48 -8.42 6.36 1.90
C TYR A 48 -7.20 7.27 1.75
N VAL A 49 -7.08 7.84 0.56
CA VAL A 49 -6.10 8.91 0.28
C VAL A 49 -6.55 10.23 0.90
N ALA A 50 -5.60 11.04 1.34
CA ALA A 50 -5.89 12.39 1.83
C ALA A 50 -6.35 13.33 0.69
N ASN A 51 -5.81 13.12 -0.52
CA ASN A 51 -6.14 13.88 -1.72
C ASN A 51 -6.16 12.97 -2.96
N ARG A 52 -6.94 13.32 -4.00
CA ARG A 52 -7.05 12.58 -5.26
C ARG A 52 -5.95 12.93 -6.28
N PHE A 53 -5.17 13.99 -6.03
CA PHE A 53 -4.07 14.42 -6.91
C PHE A 53 -2.73 13.84 -6.47
N CYS A 54 -1.95 13.32 -7.43
CA CYS A 54 -0.72 12.56 -7.17
C CYS A 54 0.28 13.30 -6.25
N MET A 55 0.64 14.55 -6.60
CA MET A 55 1.64 15.31 -5.85
C MET A 55 1.16 15.68 -4.45
N SER A 56 -0.09 16.14 -4.33
CA SER A 56 -0.67 16.51 -3.03
C SER A 56 -0.80 15.29 -2.12
N ASN A 57 -1.27 14.14 -2.62
CA ASN A 57 -1.35 12.91 -1.83
C ASN A 57 0.02 12.40 -1.37
N ARG A 58 1.03 12.45 -2.23
CA ARG A 58 2.41 12.07 -1.87
C ARG A 58 2.97 13.01 -0.80
N ALA A 59 2.70 14.31 -0.90
CA ALA A 59 3.06 15.27 0.15
C ALA A 59 2.40 14.93 1.48
N SER A 60 1.11 14.55 1.48
CA SER A 60 0.42 14.12 2.70
C SER A 60 1.02 12.85 3.32
N LEU A 61 1.43 11.87 2.50
CA LEU A 61 2.12 10.66 2.99
C LEU A 61 3.46 10.97 3.66
N CYS A 62 4.23 11.92 3.12
CA CYS A 62 5.54 12.29 3.66
C CYS A 62 5.45 13.20 4.90
N THR A 63 4.40 14.01 5.00
CA THR A 63 4.26 15.03 6.05
C THR A 63 3.27 14.65 7.16
N GLY A 64 2.40 13.68 6.92
CA GLY A 64 1.30 13.34 7.82
C GLY A 64 0.22 14.42 7.90
N ARG A 65 0.13 15.31 6.91
CA ARG A 65 -0.81 16.44 6.87
C ARG A 65 -1.70 16.38 5.64
N ALA A 66 -3.00 16.53 5.84
CA ALA A 66 -3.99 16.67 4.76
C ALA A 66 -3.97 18.09 4.18
#